data_AF-A0A733V908-F1
#
_entry.id   AF-A0A733V908-F1
#
_cell.length_a   1.000
_cell.length_b   1.000
_cell.length_c   1.000
_cell.angle_alpha   90.00
_cell.angle_beta   90.00
_cell.angle_gamma   90.00
#
_symmetry.space_group_name_H-M   'P 1'
#
loop_
_entity.id
_entity.type
_entity.pdbx_description
1 polymer ?
#
loop_
_entity_poly.entity_id
_entity_poly.type
_entity_poly.pdbx_seq_one_letter_code
_entity_poly.pdbx_strand_id
1 'polypeptide(L)'
;MIQGELYENETYVHLKKILSGDESGSIGVMAIYAGYNAYGFELESIDVDNIWSGKIKFNDKKIPYNLYEVNTLWRNRAKGIKEKKCFLYSWANDIENEYRREIQLFNDCDKKEDTISKVIANSKN
;
A
#
# COMPACT_ATOMS: atom_id res chain seq x y z
N MET A 1 -15.35 -15.49 8.60
CA MET A 1 -14.59 -14.46 7.86
C MET A 1 -14.60 -14.86 6.40
N ILE A 2 -14.95 -13.95 5.48
CA ILE A 2 -14.78 -14.20 4.04
C ILE A 2 -13.33 -13.80 3.73
N GLN A 3 -12.44 -14.79 3.66
CA GLN A 3 -11.03 -14.56 3.32
C GLN A 3 -10.96 -14.13 1.85
N GLY A 4 -10.36 -12.96 1.61
CA GLY A 4 -10.06 -12.48 0.25
C GLY A 4 -8.83 -13.17 -0.32
N GLU A 5 -8.58 -13.01 -1.62
CA GLU A 5 -7.31 -13.43 -2.22
C GLU A 5 -6.17 -12.54 -1.71
N LEU A 6 -5.05 -13.16 -1.34
CA LEU A 6 -3.87 -12.47 -0.83
C LEU A 6 -2.93 -12.15 -2.01
N TYR A 7 -2.67 -10.86 -2.22
CA TYR A 7 -1.78 -10.38 -3.28
C TYR A 7 -0.50 -9.73 -2.74
N GLU A 8 0.09 -10.28 -1.68
CA GLU A 8 1.29 -9.68 -1.05
C GLU A 8 2.44 -9.52 -2.06
N ASN A 9 2.74 -10.56 -2.85
CA ASN A 9 3.81 -10.53 -3.83
C ASN A 9 3.56 -9.51 -4.95
N GLU A 10 2.34 -9.46 -5.49
CA GLU A 10 1.97 -8.50 -6.52
C GLU A 10 1.99 -7.07 -5.98
N THR A 11 1.55 -6.88 -4.73
CA THR A 11 1.59 -5.60 -4.02
C THR A 11 3.04 -5.16 -3.79
N TYR A 12 3.91 -6.07 -3.34
CA TYR A 12 5.34 -5.84 -3.21
C TYR A 12 5.96 -5.40 -4.54
N VAL A 13 5.76 -6.17 -5.62
CA VAL A 13 6.33 -5.85 -6.94
C VAL A 13 5.83 -4.49 -7.43
N HIS A 14 4.54 -4.22 -7.28
CA HIS A 14 3.94 -2.96 -7.70
C HIS A 14 4.49 -1.76 -6.92
N LEU A 15 4.47 -1.83 -5.58
CA LEU A 15 4.97 -0.75 -4.73
C LEU A 15 6.46 -0.52 -4.92
N LYS A 16 7.25 -1.59 -5.07
CA LYS A 16 8.69 -1.49 -5.32
C LYS A 16 8.98 -0.71 -6.61
N LYS A 17 8.27 -0.98 -7.71
CA LYS A 17 8.45 -0.24 -8.97
C LYS A 17 8.16 1.25 -8.81
N ILE A 18 7.06 1.60 -8.13
CA ILE A 18 6.69 3.00 -7.90
C ILE A 18 7.72 3.70 -6.99
N LEU A 19 8.09 3.05 -5.88
CA LEU A 19 8.99 3.61 -4.87
C LEU A 19 10.47 3.63 -5.31
N SER A 20 10.83 2.90 -6.36
CA SER A 20 12.12 3.03 -7.04
C SER A 20 12.12 4.07 -8.17
N GLY A 21 10.94 4.57 -8.57
CA GLY A 21 10.78 5.48 -9.71
C GLY A 21 10.74 4.80 -11.07
N ASP A 22 10.57 3.47 -11.12
CA ASP A 22 10.51 2.68 -12.35
C ASP A 22 9.11 2.74 -13.01
N GLU A 23 8.08 3.10 -12.26
CA GLU A 23 6.70 3.16 -12.73
C GLU A 23 5.92 4.30 -12.06
N SER A 24 4.89 4.79 -12.75
CA SER A 24 3.89 5.68 -12.13
C SER A 24 2.89 4.87 -11.32
N GLY A 25 2.21 5.51 -10.37
CA GLY A 25 1.25 4.83 -9.50
C GLY A 25 0.28 5.78 -8.83
N SER A 26 -0.24 5.39 -7.67
CA SER A 26 -1.07 6.30 -6.88
C SER A 26 -0.25 7.54 -6.47
N ILE A 27 -0.89 8.71 -6.52
CA ILE A 27 -0.26 10.01 -6.21
C ILE A 27 0.40 9.97 -4.82
N GLY A 28 -0.23 9.31 -3.85
CA GLY A 28 0.32 9.16 -2.49
C GLY A 28 1.65 8.42 -2.46
N VAL A 29 1.75 7.26 -3.11
CA VAL A 29 2.99 6.47 -3.16
C VAL A 29 4.06 7.20 -3.98
N MET A 30 3.67 7.83 -5.08
CA MET A 30 4.59 8.66 -5.89
C MET A 30 5.16 9.84 -5.09
N ALA A 31 4.36 10.47 -4.24
CA ALA A 31 4.80 11.58 -3.39
C ALA A 31 5.85 11.12 -2.35
N ILE A 32 5.75 9.88 -1.85
CA ILE A 32 6.77 9.30 -0.97
C ILE A 32 8.11 9.21 -1.70
N TYR A 33 8.12 8.60 -2.90
CA TYR A 33 9.32 8.51 -3.73
C TYR A 33 9.91 9.88 -4.04
N ALA A 34 9.08 10.81 -4.52
CA ALA A 34 9.52 12.16 -4.89
C ALA A 34 10.15 12.90 -3.71
N GLY A 35 9.56 12.78 -2.51
CA GLY A 35 10.10 13.36 -1.28
C GLY A 35 11.49 12.83 -0.98
N TYR A 36 11.66 11.50 -0.86
CA TYR A 36 12.95 10.90 -0.57
C TYR A 36 14.01 11.21 -1.63
N ASN A 37 13.65 11.08 -2.91
CA ASN A 37 14.58 11.33 -4.01
C ASN A 37 15.05 12.79 -4.05
N ALA A 38 14.18 13.77 -3.74
CA ALA A 38 14.54 15.18 -3.64
C ALA A 38 15.60 15.46 -2.56
N TYR A 39 15.63 14.66 -1.48
CA TYR A 39 16.66 14.74 -0.42
C TYR A 39 17.86 13.81 -0.67
N GLY A 40 17.95 13.19 -1.85
CA GLY A 40 19.06 12.34 -2.26
C GLY A 40 19.04 10.94 -1.65
N PHE A 41 17.87 10.47 -1.21
CA PHE A 41 17.67 9.09 -0.76
C PHE A 41 17.28 8.17 -1.91
N GLU A 42 17.66 6.91 -1.78
CA GLU A 42 17.24 5.80 -2.63
C GLU A 42 16.60 4.70 -1.79
N LEU A 43 15.66 3.97 -2.38
CA LEU A 43 15.02 2.83 -1.71
C LEU A 43 16.04 1.70 -1.55
N GLU A 44 16.31 1.31 -0.31
CA GLU A 44 17.21 0.19 0.03
C GLU A 44 16.43 -1.11 0.17
N SER A 45 15.27 -1.08 0.86
CA SER A 45 14.40 -2.24 1.00
C SER A 45 12.94 -1.84 1.21
N ILE A 46 12.05 -2.78 0.90
CA ILE A 46 10.62 -2.71 1.15
C ILE A 46 10.15 -4.06 1.67
N ASP A 47 9.22 -4.03 2.61
CA ASP A 47 8.53 -5.17 3.18
C ASP A 47 7.02 -4.88 3.18
N VAL A 48 6.21 -5.90 2.89
CA VAL A 48 4.76 -5.76 2.68
C VAL A 48 4.04 -6.91 3.39
N ASP A 49 3.33 -6.58 4.46
CA ASP A 49 2.58 -7.55 5.25
C ASP A 49 1.08 -7.36 5.06
N ASN A 50 0.32 -8.41 4.74
CA ASN A 50 -1.13 -8.32 4.80
C ASN A 50 -1.58 -8.22 6.26
N ILE A 51 -2.35 -7.18 6.57
CA ILE A 51 -2.89 -6.96 7.91
C ILE A 51 -4.41 -7.12 7.97
N TRP A 52 -5.06 -7.08 6.81
CA TRP A 52 -6.48 -7.40 6.68
C TRP A 52 -6.81 -7.81 5.24
N SER A 53 -7.70 -8.78 5.10
CA SER A 53 -8.26 -9.21 3.82
C SER A 53 -9.77 -9.45 3.95
N GLY A 54 -10.53 -9.05 2.94
CA GLY A 54 -11.97 -9.22 2.92
C GLY A 54 -12.59 -8.78 1.60
N LYS A 55 -13.88 -8.44 1.65
CA LYS A 55 -14.61 -7.89 0.50
C LYS A 55 -15.32 -6.61 0.91
N ILE A 56 -15.28 -5.59 0.06
CA ILE A 56 -16.05 -4.35 0.24
C ILE A 56 -17.12 -4.21 -0.85
N LYS A 57 -18.20 -3.49 -0.56
CA LYS A 57 -19.23 -3.16 -1.55
C LYS A 57 -18.75 -1.98 -2.38
N PHE A 58 -18.68 -2.17 -3.69
CA PHE A 58 -18.34 -1.13 -4.67
C PHE A 58 -19.21 -1.32 -5.91
N ASN A 59 -19.98 -0.30 -6.30
CA ASN A 59 -20.92 -0.34 -7.43
C ASN A 59 -21.78 -1.62 -7.45
N ASP A 60 -22.45 -1.91 -6.32
CA ASP A 60 -23.32 -3.08 -6.11
C ASP A 60 -22.66 -4.47 -6.26
N LYS A 61 -21.33 -4.51 -6.41
CA LYS A 61 -20.53 -5.74 -6.37
C LYS A 61 -19.73 -5.83 -5.08
N LYS A 62 -19.45 -7.05 -4.62
CA LYS A 62 -18.52 -7.31 -3.52
C LYS A 62 -17.17 -7.70 -4.10
N ILE A 63 -16.20 -6.78 -4.04
CA ILE A 63 -14.86 -6.98 -4.60
C ILE A 63 -13.84 -7.25 -3.48
N PRO A 64 -12.83 -8.10 -3.72
CA PRO A 64 -11.68 -8.25 -2.83
C PRO A 64 -11.05 -6.90 -2.46
N TYR A 65 -10.81 -6.71 -1.18
CA TYR A 65 -10.09 -5.57 -0.64
C TYR A 65 -9.06 -6.06 0.37
N ASN A 66 -7.84 -5.59 0.22
CA ASN A 66 -6.75 -5.96 1.09
C ASN A 66 -6.09 -4.69 1.64
N LEU A 67 -5.74 -4.73 2.92
CA LEU A 67 -4.97 -3.71 3.59
C LEU A 67 -3.62 -4.31 3.96
N TYR A 68 -2.57 -3.58 3.61
CA TYR A 68 -1.19 -3.96 3.82
C TYR A 68 -0.49 -2.93 4.69
N GLU A 69 0.38 -3.41 5.55
CA GLU A 69 1.39 -2.61 6.21
C GLU A 69 2.66 -2.64 5.35
N VAL A 70 3.19 -1.46 5.03
CA VAL A 70 4.35 -1.32 4.15
C VAL A 70 5.47 -0.64 4.90
N ASN A 71 6.56 -1.38 5.09
CA ASN A 71 7.75 -0.92 5.77
C ASN A 71 8.86 -0.69 4.74
N THR A 72 9.44 0.51 4.73
CA THR A 72 10.49 0.89 3.77
C THR A 72 11.73 1.39 4.47
N LEU A 73 12.90 1.08 3.89
CA LEU A 73 14.20 1.58 4.31
C LEU A 73 14.79 2.39 3.15
N TRP A 74 15.22 3.61 3.45
CA TRP A 74 15.78 4.56 2.50
C TRP A 74 17.20 4.91 2.91
N ARG A 75 18.12 4.98 1.94
CA ARG A 75 19.52 5.32 2.17
C ARG A 75 19.89 6.60 1.45
N ASN A 76 20.47 7.56 2.17
CA ASN A 76 21.04 8.75 1.55
C ASN A 76 22.30 8.38 0.77
N ARG A 77 22.32 8.67 -0.53
CA ARG A 77 23.42 8.30 -1.44
C ARG A 77 24.77 8.91 -1.04
N ALA A 78 24.77 10.09 -0.43
CA ALA A 78 25.99 10.82 -0.10
C ALA A 78 26.41 10.67 1.37
N LYS A 79 25.44 10.57 2.30
CA LYS A 79 25.70 10.65 3.75
C LYS A 79 25.68 9.30 4.46
N GLY A 80 25.25 8.22 3.80
CA GLY A 80 25.09 6.89 4.43
C GLY A 80 24.00 6.82 5.49
N ILE A 81 23.22 7.90 5.67
CA ILE A 81 22.09 7.99 6.60
C ILE A 81 20.98 7.05 6.11
N LYS A 82 20.38 6.32 7.04
CA LYS A 82 19.24 5.45 6.76
C LYS A 82 17.99 5.99 7.45
N GLU A 83 16.88 6.01 6.72
CA GLU A 83 15.57 6.42 7.22
C GLU A 83 14.53 5.32 6.99
N LYS A 84 13.69 5.09 7.99
CA LYS A 84 12.58 4.16 7.91
C LYS A 84 11.27 4.90 7.71
N LYS A 85 10.38 4.36 6.90
CA LYS A 85 9.00 4.83 6.79
C LYS A 85 8.04 3.66 6.76
N CYS A 86 6.99 3.76 7.57
CA CYS A 86 5.86 2.84 7.56
C CYS A 86 4.61 3.57 7.09
N PHE A 87 3.83 2.94 6.23
CA PHE A 87 2.51 3.43 5.82
C PHE A 87 1.56 2.26 5.55
N LEU A 88 0.25 2.52 5.60
CA LEU A 88 -0.73 1.52 5.21
C LEU A 88 -1.13 1.75 3.75
N TYR A 89 -1.17 0.66 3.00
CA TYR A 89 -1.58 0.64 1.61
C TYR A 89 -2.77 -0.28 1.47
N SER A 90 -3.89 0.23 1.00
CA SER A 90 -5.01 -0.61 0.63
C SER A 90 -5.25 -0.60 -0.87
N TRP A 91 -5.75 -1.71 -1.38
CA TRP A 91 -6.33 -1.71 -2.70
C TRP A 91 -7.45 -2.72 -2.91
N ALA A 92 -8.37 -2.34 -3.80
CA ALA A 92 -9.48 -3.15 -4.26
C ALA A 92 -9.22 -3.72 -5.66
N ASN A 93 -9.36 -5.03 -5.81
CA ASN A 93 -9.17 -5.75 -7.06
C ASN A 93 -10.49 -6.28 -7.61
N ASP A 94 -10.79 -5.96 -8.86
CA ASP A 94 -11.87 -6.58 -9.65
C ASP A 94 -11.24 -7.55 -10.65
N ILE A 95 -11.06 -8.80 -10.21
CA ILE A 95 -10.41 -9.86 -11.00
C ILE A 95 -11.19 -10.13 -12.30
N GLU A 96 -12.52 -10.13 -12.23
CA GLU A 96 -13.39 -10.42 -13.39
C GLU A 96 -13.20 -9.41 -14.52
N ASN A 97 -12.79 -8.18 -14.19
CA ASN A 97 -12.59 -7.09 -15.15
C ASN A 97 -11.12 -6.64 -15.22
N GLU A 98 -10.20 -7.42 -14.63
CA GLU A 98 -8.76 -7.14 -14.55
C GLU A 98 -8.41 -5.72 -14.06
N TYR A 99 -9.22 -5.14 -13.17
CA TYR A 99 -9.15 -3.71 -12.84
C TYR A 99 -8.80 -3.45 -11.37
N ARG A 100 -7.80 -2.58 -11.13
CA ARG A 100 -7.38 -2.09 -9.81
C ARG A 100 -8.10 -0.76 -9.51
N ARG A 101 -9.04 -0.72 -8.56
CA ARG A 101 -10.02 0.40 -8.48
C ARG A 101 -9.81 1.41 -7.38
N GLU A 102 -9.35 1.00 -6.21
CA GLU A 102 -9.25 1.91 -5.08
C GLU A 102 -7.89 1.75 -4.47
N ILE A 103 -7.16 2.86 -4.29
CA ILE A 103 -5.88 2.87 -3.61
C ILE A 103 -6.00 3.91 -2.50
N GLN A 104 -6.03 3.48 -1.24
CA GLN A 104 -5.94 4.41 -0.11
C GLN A 104 -4.56 4.27 0.52
N LEU A 105 -3.93 5.42 0.72
CA LEU A 105 -2.69 5.55 1.46
C LEU A 105 -3.03 6.17 2.82
N PHE A 106 -2.64 5.50 3.90
CA PHE A 106 -2.75 6.07 5.23
C PHE A 106 -1.34 6.37 5.75
N ASN A 107 -1.13 7.63 6.13
CA ASN A 107 0.12 8.04 6.73
C ASN A 107 0.27 7.41 8.11
N ASP A 108 1.43 6.78 8.31
CA ASP A 108 1.91 6.19 9.55
C ASP A 108 1.10 4.98 10.03
N CYS A 109 1.80 3.89 10.34
CA CYS A 109 1.20 2.62 10.75
C CYS A 109 0.60 2.64 12.16
N ASP A 110 0.81 3.73 12.92
CA ASP A 110 0.31 3.88 14.29
C ASP A 110 -1.22 3.87 14.39
N LYS A 111 -1.93 4.07 13.26
CA LYS A 111 -3.39 4.04 13.17
C LYS A 111 -3.94 2.76 12.54
N LYS A 112 -3.17 1.67 12.59
CA LYS A 112 -3.52 0.37 12.02
C LYS A 112 -4.89 -0.14 12.48
N GLU A 113 -5.11 -0.23 13.78
CA GLU A 113 -6.36 -0.76 14.37
C GLU A 113 -7.59 0.10 14.02
N ASP A 114 -7.43 1.44 14.05
CA ASP A 114 -8.47 2.37 13.65
C ASP A 114 -8.84 2.23 12.17
N THR A 115 -7.83 2.00 11.32
CA THR A 115 -8.00 1.83 9.87
C THR A 115 -8.70 0.50 9.58
N ILE A 116 -8.28 -0.59 10.21
CA ILE A 116 -8.95 -1.90 10.12
C ILE A 116 -10.41 -1.77 10.54
N SER A 117 -10.68 -1.10 11.66
CA SER A 117 -12.04 -0.89 12.16
C SER A 117 -12.93 -0.11 11.19
N LYS A 118 -12.41 0.94 10.55
CA LYS A 118 -13.11 1.71 9.50
C LYS A 118 -13.39 0.87 8.26
N VAL A 119 -12.42 0.08 7.81
CA VAL A 119 -12.58 -0.83 6.66
C VAL A 119 -13.66 -1.87 6.96
N ILE A 120 -13.66 -2.46 8.16
CA ILE A 120 -14.68 -3.42 8.58
C ILE A 120 -16.07 -2.76 8.63
N ALA A 121 -16.20 -1.55 9.16
CA ALA A 121 -17.47 -0.82 9.18
C ALA A 121 -18.02 -0.59 7.77
N ASN A 122 -17.16 -0.20 6.82
CA ASN A 122 -17.53 0.04 5.43
C ASN A 122 -17.88 -1.26 4.67
N SER A 123 -17.35 -2.41 5.09
CA SER A 123 -17.64 -3.72 4.46
C SER A 123 -19.01 -4.31 4.82
N LYS A 124 -19.69 -3.77 5.85
CA LYS A 124 -20.99 -4.28 6.33
C LYS A 124 -22.21 -3.58 5.70
N ASN A 125 -22.02 -2.44 5.05
CA ASN A 125 -23.05 -1.69 4.32
C ASN A 125 -23.08 -2.03 2.83
#